data_AF-A0A972TZV2-F1
#
_entry.id   AF-A0A972TZV2-F1
#
_cell.length_a   1.000
_cell.length_b   1.000
_cell.length_c   1.000
_cell.angle_alpha   90.00
_cell.angle_beta   90.00
_cell.angle_gamma   90.00
#
_symmetry.space_group_name_H-M   'P 1'
#
loop_
_entity.id
_entity.type
_entity.pdbx_description
1 polymer ?
#
loop_
_entity_poly.entity_id
_entity_poly.type
_entity_poly.pdbx_seq_one_letter_code
_entity_poly.pdbx_strand_id
1 'polypeptide(L)'
;MTDTTVFYKNVLDNMSDGVMTLSLKGQIIMFNPAASRILGVLREGVLDRSFAEVFMMEMEGNDEFNQAILDAIYQSDVGRNITVEFKRKDNSIVTLSVKSSYLRSSDTGSAERVGVIVVFSDITEIKKLQDAEKELNQKLRDAYIEVEESNKSLKSALKKVQVIRMVVTLFVILLFVGVGLYSWDPGILKKVSLPSAGDPKVSEERQVRTYTVVPRPVSSVISLAGKIEPLSEVNVVSPFQGKIKERYFDYGQFVQGGKPLLLMDTGEMEVKLRESRSSYIKAQATLKELEEWDKGTEVVRAKRTYAGANNKLKETKLLYEKGIVARNEYETAQEQLINQGEELENVLKKGSAENVRIARLEFQNAQSRLSELENQIKEAVVKAPVSGIVIQPVTQQSDKTKVIEKGVSVSQGDLLLSIGNLGGLTVKSRVDEVDIGKISIGQKVSVSGDAFVAIPLSGRITHISSQAGTGGGGMSGGIPVFDVHVTVTSLTPEQRKLIKLGMSANLQVHVYENPQALLVPIGAVRTMGGKHVVTVKDSKTGAMKDVEIEAGMTTLDSVEVKKGLSPGDDVVL
;
A
#
# COMPACT_ATOMS: atom_id res chain seq x y z
N MET A 1 -36.23 -23.75 -6.70
CA MET A 1 -35.13 -23.87 -7.68
C MET A 1 -35.17 -22.62 -8.52
N THR A 2 -34.22 -21.70 -8.32
CA THR A 2 -34.12 -20.48 -9.11
C THR A 2 -33.74 -20.88 -10.53
N ASP A 3 -34.54 -20.48 -11.52
CA ASP A 3 -34.30 -20.81 -12.92
C ASP A 3 -32.94 -20.23 -13.35
N THR A 4 -31.95 -21.10 -13.55
CA THR A 4 -30.57 -20.74 -13.89
C THR A 4 -30.52 -19.86 -15.15
N THR A 5 -31.50 -20.01 -16.04
CA THR A 5 -31.68 -19.20 -17.26
C THR A 5 -31.95 -17.73 -16.93
N VAL A 6 -32.79 -17.47 -15.91
CA VAL A 6 -33.11 -16.12 -15.45
C VAL A 6 -31.90 -15.46 -14.80
N PHE A 7 -31.09 -16.23 -14.07
CA PHE A 7 -29.87 -15.73 -13.46
C PHE A 7 -28.83 -15.28 -14.50
N TYR A 8 -28.53 -16.12 -15.50
CA TYR A 8 -27.57 -15.76 -16.56
C TYR A 8 -28.04 -14.57 -17.40
N LYS A 9 -29.35 -14.50 -17.69
CA LYS A 9 -29.94 -13.35 -18.37
C LYS A 9 -29.75 -12.06 -17.55
N ASN A 10 -30.04 -12.10 -16.25
CA ASN A 10 -29.86 -10.95 -15.36
C ASN A 10 -28.40 -10.50 -15.25
N VAL A 11 -27.44 -11.43 -15.25
CA VAL A 11 -26.01 -11.09 -15.25
C VAL A 11 -25.67 -10.32 -16.53
N LEU A 12 -26.03 -10.84 -17.70
CA LEU A 12 -25.74 -10.21 -19.00
C LEU A 12 -26.44 -8.86 -19.18
N ASP A 13 -27.67 -8.73 -18.66
CA ASP A 13 -28.46 -7.50 -18.75
C ASP A 13 -27.91 -6.38 -17.85
N ASN A 14 -27.23 -6.71 -16.74
CA ASN A 14 -26.64 -5.76 -15.81
C ASN A 14 -25.15 -5.50 -16.02
N MET A 15 -24.50 -6.14 -16.99
CA MET A 15 -23.11 -5.85 -17.34
C MET A 15 -22.98 -4.41 -17.87
N SER A 16 -21.90 -3.73 -17.48
CA SER A 16 -21.52 -2.44 -18.04
C SER A 16 -20.95 -2.56 -19.45
N ASP A 17 -20.33 -3.70 -19.75
CA ASP A 17 -19.70 -4.00 -21.03
C ASP A 17 -20.72 -4.54 -22.04
N GLY A 18 -20.53 -4.15 -23.29
CA GLY A 18 -21.30 -4.66 -24.40
C GLY A 18 -20.89 -6.10 -24.70
N VAL A 19 -21.87 -7.00 -24.72
CA VAL A 19 -21.68 -8.41 -25.05
C VAL A 19 -22.54 -8.76 -26.25
N MET A 20 -21.90 -9.31 -27.27
CA MET A 20 -22.53 -9.80 -28.49
C MET A 20 -22.05 -11.22 -28.78
N THR A 21 -22.93 -12.12 -29.19
CA THR A 21 -22.53 -13.45 -29.65
C THR A 21 -22.92 -13.66 -31.09
N LEU A 22 -21.99 -14.20 -31.87
CA LEU A 22 -22.15 -14.48 -33.29
C LEU A 22 -22.14 -15.99 -33.54
N SER A 23 -23.00 -16.46 -34.43
CA SER A 23 -22.91 -17.82 -34.98
C SER A 23 -21.68 -17.94 -35.88
N LEU A 24 -21.24 -19.17 -36.20
CA LEU A 24 -20.18 -19.38 -37.20
C LEU A 24 -20.53 -18.87 -38.61
N LYS A 25 -21.81 -18.58 -38.87
CA LYS A 25 -22.29 -17.97 -40.12
C LYS A 25 -22.37 -16.44 -40.04
N GLY A 26 -21.92 -15.84 -38.94
CA GLY A 26 -21.95 -14.39 -38.72
C GLY A 26 -23.32 -13.82 -38.34
N GLN A 27 -24.27 -14.64 -37.88
CA GLN A 27 -25.56 -14.15 -37.40
C GLN A 27 -25.47 -13.73 -35.93
N ILE A 28 -26.11 -12.60 -35.57
CA ILE A 28 -26.12 -12.08 -34.21
C ILE A 28 -27.17 -12.84 -33.39
N ILE A 29 -26.70 -13.74 -32.51
CA ILE A 29 -27.57 -14.59 -31.66
C ILE A 29 -27.98 -13.85 -30.38
N MET A 30 -27.08 -13.04 -29.83
CA MET A 30 -27.29 -12.36 -28.56
C MET A 30 -26.68 -10.97 -28.62
N PHE A 31 -27.38 -10.03 -28.01
CA PHE A 31 -26.95 -8.64 -27.91
C PHE A 31 -27.52 -8.06 -26.62
N ASN A 32 -26.66 -7.73 -25.66
CA ASN A 32 -27.10 -7.26 -24.34
C ASN A 32 -27.44 -5.74 -24.35
N PRO A 33 -28.13 -5.22 -23.32
CA PRO A 33 -28.52 -3.81 -23.25
C PRO A 33 -27.33 -2.83 -23.28
N ALA A 34 -26.19 -3.21 -22.71
CA ALA A 34 -24.97 -2.39 -22.78
C ALA A 34 -24.43 -2.28 -24.20
N ALA A 35 -24.46 -3.37 -24.99
CA ALA A 35 -24.08 -3.34 -26.40
C ALA A 35 -24.93 -2.36 -27.21
N SER A 36 -26.24 -2.31 -26.94
CA SER A 36 -27.15 -1.32 -27.56
C SER A 36 -26.78 0.11 -27.24
N ARG A 37 -26.47 0.41 -25.97
CA ARG A 37 -26.06 1.76 -25.56
C ARG A 37 -24.71 2.15 -26.14
N ILE A 38 -23.73 1.24 -26.13
CA ILE A 38 -22.35 1.53 -26.54
C ILE A 38 -22.25 1.68 -28.05
N LEU A 39 -22.89 0.81 -28.85
CA LEU A 39 -22.85 0.88 -30.31
C LEU A 39 -23.95 1.78 -30.92
N GLY A 40 -24.92 2.22 -30.11
CA GLY A 40 -26.00 3.10 -30.56
C GLY A 40 -27.01 2.41 -31.49
N VAL A 41 -27.22 1.10 -31.32
CA VAL A 41 -28.15 0.30 -32.13
C VAL A 41 -29.17 -0.44 -31.24
N LEU A 42 -30.43 -0.45 -31.66
CA LEU A 42 -31.50 -1.14 -30.91
C LEU A 42 -31.35 -2.65 -31.06
N ARG A 43 -31.43 -3.36 -29.93
CA ARG A 43 -31.35 -4.83 -29.87
C ARG A 43 -32.29 -5.53 -30.86
N GLU A 44 -33.54 -5.05 -30.95
CA GLU A 44 -34.57 -5.62 -31.84
C GLU A 44 -34.21 -5.48 -33.33
N GLY A 45 -33.42 -4.48 -33.69
CA GLY A 45 -33.01 -4.23 -35.08
C GLY A 45 -31.75 -4.99 -35.51
N VAL A 46 -31.13 -5.77 -34.61
CA VAL A 46 -29.86 -6.47 -34.86
C VAL A 46 -29.89 -7.97 -34.57
N LEU A 47 -30.78 -8.44 -33.68
CA LEU A 47 -30.93 -9.87 -33.42
C LEU A 47 -31.35 -10.65 -34.67
N ASP A 48 -30.81 -11.85 -34.83
CA ASP A 48 -31.03 -12.79 -35.95
C ASP A 48 -30.61 -12.27 -37.34
N ARG A 49 -30.11 -11.04 -37.45
CA ARG A 49 -29.54 -10.47 -38.67
C ARG A 49 -28.06 -10.80 -38.82
N SER A 50 -27.55 -10.64 -40.04
CA SER A 50 -26.13 -10.82 -40.33
C SER A 50 -25.32 -9.65 -39.80
N PHE A 51 -24.19 -9.93 -39.14
CA PHE A 51 -23.24 -8.90 -38.68
C PHE A 51 -22.80 -8.00 -39.83
N ALA A 52 -22.52 -8.56 -41.01
CA ALA A 52 -22.10 -7.79 -42.18
C ALA A 52 -23.18 -6.82 -42.67
N GLU A 53 -24.45 -7.24 -42.64
CA GLU A 53 -25.57 -6.38 -43.02
C GLU A 53 -25.71 -5.19 -42.08
N VAL A 54 -25.66 -5.44 -40.77
CA VAL A 54 -25.88 -4.40 -39.75
C VAL A 54 -24.69 -3.47 -39.61
N PHE A 55 -23.46 -3.97 -39.57
CA PHE A 55 -22.28 -3.19 -39.20
C PHE A 55 -21.34 -2.84 -40.36
N MET A 56 -21.42 -3.55 -41.50
CA MET A 56 -20.61 -3.20 -42.69
C MET A 56 -21.43 -2.46 -43.75
N MET A 57 -22.71 -2.81 -43.94
CA MET A 57 -23.55 -2.14 -44.94
C MET A 57 -24.27 -0.91 -44.39
N GLU A 58 -24.83 -0.97 -43.17
CA GLU A 58 -25.58 0.16 -42.60
C GLU A 58 -24.74 1.15 -41.78
N MET A 59 -23.50 0.81 -41.43
CA MET A 59 -22.64 1.63 -40.56
C MET A 59 -21.24 1.82 -41.17
N GLU A 60 -21.09 2.84 -42.01
CA GLU A 60 -19.83 3.17 -42.67
C GLU A 60 -18.77 3.77 -41.71
N GLY A 61 -17.49 3.50 -41.97
CA GLY A 61 -16.36 4.11 -41.25
C GLY A 61 -15.88 3.35 -40.01
N ASN A 62 -16.25 2.08 -39.86
CA ASN A 62 -15.90 1.21 -38.73
C ASN A 62 -15.00 0.03 -39.13
N ASP A 63 -14.12 0.24 -40.11
CA ASP A 63 -13.35 -0.83 -40.76
C ASP A 63 -12.47 -1.62 -39.78
N GLU A 64 -11.80 -0.94 -38.84
CA GLU A 64 -10.97 -1.60 -37.82
C GLU A 64 -11.79 -2.47 -36.85
N PHE A 65 -12.96 -1.97 -36.44
CA PHE A 65 -13.89 -2.73 -35.60
C PHE A 65 -14.41 -3.96 -36.37
N ASN A 66 -14.85 -3.76 -37.60
CA ASN A 66 -15.38 -4.82 -38.46
C ASN A 66 -14.32 -5.91 -38.72
N GLN A 67 -13.08 -5.50 -38.96
CA GLN A 67 -11.96 -6.41 -39.17
C GLN A 67 -11.61 -7.20 -37.90
N ALA A 68 -11.63 -6.56 -36.72
CA ALA A 68 -11.40 -7.25 -35.44
C ALA A 68 -12.44 -8.36 -35.17
N ILE A 69 -13.70 -8.14 -35.56
CA ILE A 69 -14.76 -9.16 -35.43
C ILE A 69 -14.61 -10.26 -36.48
N LEU A 70 -14.29 -9.91 -37.73
CA LEU A 70 -14.05 -10.89 -38.80
C LEU A 70 -12.86 -11.79 -38.48
N ASP A 71 -11.76 -11.23 -37.97
CA ASP A 71 -10.59 -11.99 -37.56
C ASP A 71 -10.95 -12.98 -36.45
N ALA A 72 -11.83 -12.58 -35.51
CA ALA A 72 -12.31 -13.49 -34.49
C ALA A 72 -13.13 -14.68 -35.04
N ILE A 73 -13.86 -14.48 -36.15
CA ILE A 73 -14.67 -15.51 -36.80
C ILE A 73 -13.80 -16.45 -37.64
N TYR A 74 -12.87 -15.89 -38.44
CA TYR A 74 -12.15 -16.64 -39.47
C TYR A 74 -10.72 -17.05 -39.07
N GLN A 75 -10.03 -16.28 -38.23
CA GLN A 75 -8.66 -16.57 -37.80
C GLN A 75 -8.66 -17.20 -36.41
N SER A 76 -7.87 -18.27 -36.22
CA SER A 76 -7.84 -19.05 -34.96
C SER A 76 -7.01 -18.39 -33.83
N ASP A 77 -6.62 -17.12 -33.98
CA ASP A 77 -5.78 -16.40 -33.03
C ASP A 77 -6.64 -15.55 -32.09
N VAL A 78 -7.10 -16.18 -31.01
CA VAL A 78 -8.07 -15.60 -30.08
C VAL A 78 -7.35 -15.03 -28.87
N GLY A 79 -7.49 -13.72 -28.65
CA GLY A 79 -7.05 -13.08 -27.41
C GLY A 79 -6.48 -11.67 -27.55
N ARG A 80 -6.43 -11.08 -28.75
CA ARG A 80 -5.99 -9.69 -28.88
C ARG A 80 -7.04 -8.74 -28.30
N ASN A 81 -6.64 -8.02 -27.25
CA ASN A 81 -7.33 -6.82 -26.81
C ASN A 81 -6.99 -5.71 -27.80
N ILE A 82 -7.93 -5.35 -28.67
CA ILE A 82 -7.73 -4.33 -29.69
C ILE A 82 -8.46 -3.07 -29.25
N THR A 83 -7.81 -1.93 -29.39
CA THR A 83 -8.45 -0.62 -29.22
C THR A 83 -8.78 -0.09 -30.60
N VAL A 84 -10.05 0.19 -30.84
CA VAL A 84 -10.55 0.69 -32.14
C VAL A 84 -11.46 1.89 -31.92
N GLU A 85 -11.52 2.78 -32.89
CA GLU A 85 -12.56 3.82 -32.92
C GLU A 85 -13.82 3.28 -33.58
N PHE A 86 -14.97 3.60 -32.99
CA PHE A 86 -16.27 3.21 -33.50
C PHE A 86 -17.16 4.44 -33.64
N LYS A 87 -17.64 4.66 -34.86
CA LYS A 87 -18.56 5.72 -35.26
C LYS A 87 -19.99 5.20 -35.22
N ARG A 88 -20.81 5.82 -34.36
CA ARG A 88 -22.25 5.55 -34.23
C ARG A 88 -23.04 6.21 -35.38
N LYS A 89 -24.31 5.81 -35.55
CA LYS A 89 -25.25 6.39 -36.55
C LYS A 89 -25.50 7.90 -36.33
N ASP A 90 -25.32 8.40 -35.12
CA ASP A 90 -25.40 9.84 -34.79
C ASP A 90 -24.09 10.61 -35.06
N ASN A 91 -23.11 9.98 -35.74
CA ASN A 91 -21.75 10.46 -35.97
C ASN A 91 -20.89 10.67 -34.71
N SER A 92 -21.34 10.29 -33.52
CA SER A 92 -20.47 10.28 -32.34
C SER A 92 -19.42 9.16 -32.44
N ILE A 93 -18.18 9.47 -32.07
CA ILE A 93 -17.06 8.53 -32.07
C ILE A 93 -16.81 8.11 -30.63
N VAL A 94 -16.71 6.80 -30.42
CA VAL A 94 -16.30 6.20 -29.16
C VAL A 94 -15.09 5.31 -29.37
N THR A 95 -14.19 5.30 -28.41
CA THR A 95 -13.04 4.41 -28.40
C THR A 95 -13.43 3.13 -27.68
N LEU A 96 -13.34 2.00 -28.35
CA LEU A 96 -13.73 0.70 -27.82
C LEU A 96 -12.50 -0.17 -27.55
N SER A 97 -12.48 -0.84 -26.40
CA SER A 97 -11.62 -1.99 -26.14
C SER A 97 -12.42 -3.23 -26.48
N VAL A 98 -12.01 -3.97 -27.53
CA VAL A 98 -12.71 -5.13 -28.05
C VAL A 98 -11.92 -6.40 -27.74
N LYS A 99 -12.61 -7.40 -27.22
CA LYS A 99 -12.09 -8.73 -26.93
C LYS A 99 -13.03 -9.77 -27.52
N SER A 100 -12.47 -10.79 -28.13
CA SER A 100 -13.24 -11.91 -28.67
C SER A 100 -12.76 -13.24 -28.07
N SER A 101 -13.70 -14.16 -27.91
CA SER A 101 -13.44 -15.53 -27.46
C SER A 101 -14.37 -16.52 -28.14
N TYR A 102 -13.92 -17.75 -28.41
CA TYR A 102 -14.81 -18.78 -28.93
C TYR A 102 -15.76 -19.32 -27.87
N LEU A 103 -17.00 -19.56 -28.25
CA LEU A 103 -17.95 -20.36 -27.51
C LEU A 103 -17.80 -21.84 -27.93
N ARG A 104 -17.52 -22.71 -26.96
CA ARG A 104 -17.38 -24.17 -27.16
C ARG A 104 -18.57 -24.90 -26.54
N SER A 105 -19.04 -25.96 -27.19
CA SER A 105 -20.07 -26.84 -26.62
C SER A 105 -19.49 -27.64 -25.44
N SER A 106 -20.23 -27.77 -24.34
CA SER A 106 -19.83 -28.56 -23.16
C SER A 106 -20.46 -29.96 -23.10
N ASP A 107 -21.43 -30.28 -23.98
CA ASP A 107 -22.25 -31.51 -23.88
C ASP A 107 -21.70 -32.71 -24.65
N THR A 108 -20.73 -32.49 -25.54
CA THR A 108 -20.06 -33.54 -26.30
C THR A 108 -18.58 -33.30 -26.12
N GLY A 109 -17.80 -34.29 -25.68
CA GLY A 109 -16.33 -34.16 -25.49
C GLY A 109 -15.51 -33.79 -26.74
N SER A 110 -16.14 -33.28 -27.81
CA SER A 110 -15.53 -32.62 -28.95
C SER A 110 -15.42 -31.11 -28.69
N ALA A 111 -14.23 -30.54 -28.92
CA ALA A 111 -13.98 -29.10 -28.90
C ALA A 111 -14.58 -28.39 -30.14
N GLU A 112 -15.85 -28.64 -30.43
CA GLU A 112 -16.53 -28.11 -31.60
C GLU A 112 -16.93 -26.65 -31.33
N ARG A 113 -16.55 -25.76 -32.27
CA ARG A 113 -16.80 -24.32 -32.17
C ARG A 113 -18.29 -24.09 -32.43
N VAL A 114 -18.98 -23.41 -31.51
CA VAL A 114 -20.42 -23.13 -31.62
C VAL A 114 -20.68 -21.67 -31.99
N GLY A 115 -19.77 -20.76 -31.66
CA GLY A 115 -19.86 -19.35 -32.01
C GLY A 115 -18.69 -18.52 -31.48
N VAL A 116 -18.81 -17.20 -31.63
CA VAL A 116 -17.85 -16.21 -31.14
C VAL A 116 -18.56 -15.28 -30.16
N ILE A 117 -18.01 -15.12 -28.97
CA ILE A 117 -18.40 -14.09 -28.01
C ILE A 117 -17.49 -12.89 -28.24
N VAL A 118 -18.10 -11.72 -28.42
CA VAL A 118 -17.42 -10.44 -28.52
C VAL A 118 -17.84 -9.61 -27.30
N VAL A 119 -16.86 -9.16 -26.53
CA VAL A 119 -17.04 -8.24 -25.42
C VAL A 119 -16.33 -6.95 -25.75
N PHE A 120 -17.01 -5.82 -25.59
CA PHE A 120 -16.42 -4.51 -25.83
C PHE A 120 -16.84 -3.49 -24.78
N SER A 121 -15.89 -2.63 -24.41
CA SER A 121 -16.07 -1.58 -23.41
C SER A 121 -15.79 -0.22 -24.01
N ASP A 122 -16.61 0.77 -23.69
CA ASP A 122 -16.34 2.17 -24.02
C ASP A 122 -15.23 2.70 -23.11
N ILE A 123 -14.07 3.00 -23.69
CA ILE A 123 -12.88 3.51 -22.99
C ILE A 123 -12.58 4.95 -23.38
N THR A 124 -13.52 5.67 -23.99
CA THR A 124 -13.31 7.04 -24.51
C THR A 124 -12.80 7.99 -23.43
N GLU A 125 -13.42 7.99 -22.25
CA GLU A 125 -12.99 8.85 -21.13
C GLU A 125 -11.62 8.44 -20.60
N ILE A 126 -11.40 7.13 -20.45
CA ILE A 126 -10.13 6.58 -19.95
C ILE A 126 -8.99 6.96 -20.90
N LYS A 127 -9.21 6.84 -22.21
CA LYS A 127 -8.22 7.17 -23.22
C LYS A 127 -7.90 8.67 -23.26
N LYS A 128 -8.93 9.53 -23.18
CA LYS A 128 -8.76 10.99 -23.07
C LYS A 128 -7.93 11.38 -21.84
N LEU A 129 -8.16 10.74 -20.69
CA LEU A 129 -7.41 10.99 -19.47
C LEU A 129 -5.95 10.56 -19.60
N GLN A 130 -5.69 9.39 -20.19
CA GLN A 130 -4.32 8.91 -20.43
C GLN A 130 -3.54 9.82 -21.39
N ASP A 131 -4.18 10.29 -22.46
CA ASP A 131 -3.54 11.16 -23.43
C ASP A 131 -3.27 12.56 -22.81
N ALA A 132 -4.20 13.09 -21.99
CA ALA A 132 -4.00 14.32 -21.24
C ALA A 132 -2.87 14.20 -20.19
N GLU A 133 -2.78 13.07 -19.50
CA GLU A 133 -1.68 12.78 -18.56
C GLU A 133 -0.34 12.76 -19.29
N LYS A 134 -0.28 12.12 -20.46
CA LYS A 134 0.94 12.05 -21.29
C LYS A 134 1.37 13.44 -21.74
N GLU A 135 0.43 14.27 -22.18
CA GLU A 135 0.69 15.66 -22.59
C GLU A 135 1.17 16.51 -21.39
N LEU A 136 0.54 16.39 -20.23
CA LEU A 136 0.95 17.08 -19.02
C LEU A 136 2.36 16.68 -18.57
N ASN A 137 2.65 15.38 -18.61
CA ASN A 137 3.98 14.86 -18.29
C ASN A 137 5.05 15.35 -19.27
N GLN A 138 4.71 15.53 -20.54
CA GLN A 138 5.63 16.12 -21.51
C GLN A 138 5.88 17.60 -21.21
N LYS A 139 4.82 18.38 -20.98
CA LYS A 139 4.94 19.79 -20.56
C LYS A 139 5.78 19.95 -19.29
N LEU A 140 5.64 19.04 -18.33
CA LEU A 140 6.41 19.05 -17.10
C LEU A 140 7.92 18.83 -17.36
N ARG A 141 8.26 17.91 -18.28
CA ARG A 141 9.65 17.67 -18.69
C ARG A 141 10.25 18.87 -19.40
N ASP A 142 9.49 19.48 -20.31
CA ASP A 142 9.96 20.65 -21.06
C ASP A 142 10.22 21.84 -20.11
N ALA A 143 9.30 22.08 -19.16
CA ALA A 143 9.49 23.10 -18.12
C ALA A 143 10.71 22.81 -17.22
N TYR A 144 10.98 21.54 -16.92
CA TYR A 144 12.16 21.15 -16.14
C TYR A 144 13.46 21.46 -16.89
N ILE A 145 13.51 21.15 -18.19
CA ILE A 145 14.65 21.45 -19.06
C ILE A 145 14.88 22.97 -19.14
N GLU A 146 13.82 23.76 -19.31
CA GLU A 146 13.91 25.23 -19.36
C GLU A 146 14.47 25.82 -18.05
N VAL A 147 14.01 25.32 -16.90
CA VAL A 147 14.54 25.73 -15.58
C VAL A 147 16.01 25.36 -15.43
N GLU A 148 16.41 24.19 -15.90
CA GLU A 148 17.80 23.74 -15.84
C GLU A 148 18.73 24.59 -16.73
N GLU A 149 18.29 24.91 -17.95
CA GLU A 149 19.01 25.82 -18.84
C GLU A 149 19.13 27.23 -18.26
N SER A 150 18.04 27.77 -17.70
CA SER A 150 18.05 29.06 -17.02
C SER A 150 19.03 29.07 -15.84
N ASN A 151 19.02 28.02 -15.00
CA ASN A 151 19.97 27.88 -13.90
C ASN A 151 21.43 27.78 -14.36
N LYS A 152 21.70 27.07 -15.47
CA LYS A 152 23.04 26.97 -16.06
C LYS A 152 23.51 28.32 -16.60
N SER A 153 22.63 29.07 -17.25
CA SER A 153 22.90 30.43 -17.72
C SER A 153 23.20 31.37 -16.55
N LEU A 154 22.44 31.28 -15.46
CA LEU A 154 22.61 32.09 -14.25
C LEU A 154 23.94 31.79 -13.54
N LYS A 155 24.31 30.51 -13.41
CA LYS A 155 25.63 30.11 -12.91
C LYS A 155 26.77 30.64 -13.78
N SER A 156 26.60 30.61 -15.10
CA SER A 156 27.60 31.15 -16.03
C SER A 156 27.74 32.67 -15.89
N ALA A 157 26.64 33.39 -15.69
CA ALA A 157 26.62 34.83 -15.45
C ALA A 157 27.29 35.18 -14.10
N LEU A 158 26.96 34.45 -13.03
CA LEU A 158 27.58 34.60 -11.72
C LEU A 158 29.11 34.36 -11.77
N LYS A 159 29.55 33.36 -12.54
CA LYS A 159 30.98 33.09 -12.75
C LYS A 159 31.67 34.25 -13.49
N LYS A 160 31.03 34.83 -14.51
CA LYS A 160 31.55 36.03 -15.20
C LYS A 160 31.68 37.22 -14.24
N VAL A 161 30.70 37.44 -13.38
CA VAL A 161 30.73 38.51 -12.36
C VAL A 161 31.87 38.29 -11.36
N GLN A 162 32.09 37.05 -10.89
CA GLN A 162 33.21 36.72 -10.01
C GLN A 162 34.58 36.96 -10.68
N VAL A 163 34.73 36.60 -11.96
CA VAL A 163 35.98 36.84 -12.71
C VAL A 163 36.24 38.35 -12.85
N ILE A 164 35.22 39.13 -13.20
CA ILE A 164 35.33 40.60 -13.27
C ILE A 164 35.77 41.16 -11.91
N ARG A 165 35.13 40.74 -10.82
CA ARG A 165 35.49 41.18 -9.46
C ARG A 165 36.94 40.85 -9.13
N MET A 166 37.38 39.63 -9.43
CA MET A 166 38.76 39.17 -9.19
C MET A 166 39.79 40.01 -9.95
N VAL A 167 39.55 40.28 -11.23
CA VAL A 167 40.42 41.10 -12.08
C VAL A 167 40.51 42.54 -11.54
N VAL A 168 39.39 43.13 -11.12
CA VAL A 168 39.39 44.47 -10.51
C VAL A 168 40.19 44.49 -9.21
N THR A 169 40.04 43.51 -8.32
CA THR A 169 40.87 43.43 -7.10
C THR A 169 42.36 43.27 -7.41
N LEU A 170 42.73 42.46 -8.40
CA LEU A 170 44.12 42.29 -8.81
C LEU A 170 44.71 43.61 -9.34
N PHE A 171 43.93 44.36 -10.13
CA PHE A 171 44.32 45.66 -10.65
C PHE A 171 44.55 46.68 -9.53
N VAL A 172 43.67 46.71 -8.52
CA VAL A 172 43.84 47.58 -7.34
C VAL A 172 45.09 47.22 -6.55
N ILE A 173 45.36 45.93 -6.34
CA ILE A 173 46.59 45.47 -5.67
C ILE A 173 47.84 45.89 -6.45
N LEU A 174 47.86 45.70 -7.76
CA LEU A 174 48.97 46.12 -8.62
C LEU A 174 49.20 47.64 -8.58
N LEU A 175 48.12 48.42 -8.52
CA LEU A 175 48.20 49.88 -8.41
C LEU A 175 48.82 50.29 -7.06
N PHE A 176 48.44 49.64 -5.96
CA PHE A 176 49.05 49.85 -4.64
C PHE A 176 50.53 49.43 -4.60
N VAL A 177 50.90 48.31 -5.21
CA VAL A 177 52.30 47.85 -5.30
C VAL A 177 53.13 48.82 -6.16
N GLY A 178 52.59 49.29 -7.28
CA GLY A 178 53.25 50.27 -8.13
C GLY A 178 53.50 51.60 -7.43
N VAL A 179 52.52 52.11 -6.66
CA VAL A 179 52.68 53.32 -5.84
C VAL A 179 53.68 53.08 -4.69
N GLY A 180 53.67 51.89 -4.08
CA GLY A 180 54.66 51.51 -3.06
C GLY A 180 56.10 51.44 -3.58
N LEU A 181 56.29 50.95 -4.81
CA LEU A 181 57.60 50.94 -5.48
C LEU A 181 58.04 52.35 -5.91
N TYR A 182 57.10 53.20 -6.34
CA TYR A 182 57.41 54.58 -6.78
C TYR A 182 57.69 55.54 -5.61
N SER A 183 57.17 55.24 -4.42
CA SER A 183 57.39 56.03 -3.20
C SER A 183 58.56 55.52 -2.33
N TRP A 184 59.28 54.49 -2.78
CA TRP A 184 60.45 53.96 -2.08
C TRP A 184 61.73 54.72 -2.47
N ASP A 185 62.25 55.47 -1.50
CA ASP A 185 63.50 56.24 -1.54
C ASP A 185 64.74 55.35 -1.86
N PRO A 186 65.54 55.64 -2.91
CA PRO A 186 66.68 54.83 -3.34
C PRO A 186 67.97 55.13 -2.53
N GLY A 187 67.89 55.03 -1.21
CA GLY A 187 68.96 55.43 -0.28
C GLY A 187 69.74 54.31 0.42
N ILE A 188 69.35 53.04 0.29
CA ILE A 188 69.92 51.95 1.10
C ILE A 188 70.22 50.73 0.23
N LEU A 189 71.38 50.75 -0.43
CA LEU A 189 72.24 49.59 -0.74
C LEU A 189 73.43 50.07 -1.58
N LYS A 190 74.31 50.86 -0.94
CA LYS A 190 75.64 51.12 -1.47
C LYS A 190 76.62 50.20 -0.74
N LYS A 191 77.39 49.45 -1.55
CA LYS A 191 78.43 48.46 -1.25
C LYS A 191 77.91 47.02 -1.24
N VAL A 192 78.18 46.30 -2.33
CA VAL A 192 79.25 45.30 -2.40
C VAL A 192 79.58 45.08 -3.88
N SER A 193 80.88 45.07 -4.16
CA SER A 193 81.55 44.98 -5.46
C SER A 193 81.41 43.60 -6.12
N LEU A 194 81.17 43.57 -7.43
CA LEU A 194 81.39 42.43 -8.30
C LEU A 194 82.89 42.26 -8.60
N PRO A 195 83.39 41.01 -8.68
CA PRO A 195 84.33 40.69 -9.75
C PRO A 195 83.95 39.44 -10.55
N SER A 196 84.16 39.60 -11.85
CA SER A 196 84.62 38.62 -12.85
C SER A 196 83.77 37.41 -13.23
N ALA A 197 83.65 37.26 -14.55
CA ALA A 197 83.10 36.11 -15.25
C ALA A 197 83.93 34.85 -14.99
N GLY A 198 83.22 33.76 -14.71
CA GLY A 198 83.70 32.38 -14.68
C GLY A 198 82.50 31.45 -14.93
N ASP A 199 82.74 30.42 -15.73
CA ASP A 199 81.81 29.49 -16.37
C ASP A 199 80.70 28.85 -15.50
N PRO A 200 79.59 28.38 -16.09
CA PRO A 200 78.38 28.00 -15.36
C PRO A 200 78.50 26.61 -14.73
N LYS A 201 78.29 26.52 -13.42
CA LYS A 201 77.80 25.31 -12.75
C LYS A 201 76.83 25.72 -11.64
N VAL A 202 75.54 25.82 -11.98
CA VAL A 202 74.47 25.78 -10.98
C VAL A 202 73.92 24.36 -11.01
N SER A 203 74.31 23.58 -10.01
CA SER A 203 73.56 22.42 -9.56
C SER A 203 72.20 22.89 -9.07
N GLU A 204 71.12 22.51 -9.74
CA GLU A 204 69.77 22.62 -9.21
C GLU A 204 69.68 21.76 -7.94
N GLU A 205 69.81 22.37 -6.76
CA GLU A 205 69.27 21.77 -5.54
C GLU A 205 67.74 21.79 -5.66
N ARG A 206 67.16 20.68 -6.11
CA ARG A 206 65.73 20.42 -6.05
C ARG A 206 65.27 20.61 -4.60
N GLN A 207 64.64 21.73 -4.27
CA GLN A 207 64.01 21.93 -2.97
C GLN A 207 62.83 20.95 -2.86
N VAL A 208 63.09 19.84 -2.18
CA VAL A 208 62.10 18.80 -1.92
C VAL A 208 61.08 19.36 -0.92
N ARG A 209 59.82 19.48 -1.35
CA ARG A 209 58.72 19.88 -0.47
C ARG A 209 58.39 18.71 0.47
N THR A 210 58.29 18.98 1.77
CA THR A 210 57.91 18.01 2.78
C THR A 210 56.62 18.40 3.47
N TYR A 211 55.89 17.41 3.98
CA TYR A 211 54.67 17.55 4.76
C TYR A 211 54.81 16.77 6.06
N THR A 212 54.70 17.47 7.20
CA THR A 212 54.77 16.84 8.52
C THR A 212 53.44 16.15 8.85
N VAL A 213 53.51 14.85 9.16
CA VAL A 213 52.33 14.04 9.46
C VAL A 213 51.80 14.40 10.85
N VAL A 214 50.58 14.92 10.90
CA VAL A 214 49.88 15.25 12.14
C VAL A 214 48.56 14.48 12.24
N PRO A 215 48.15 14.03 13.45
CA PRO A 215 46.85 13.43 13.65
C PRO A 215 45.74 14.42 13.30
N ARG A 216 44.84 14.03 12.40
CA ARG A 216 43.66 14.80 12.02
C ARG A 216 42.44 13.88 12.01
N PRO A 217 41.26 14.34 12.45
CA PRO A 217 40.07 13.53 12.37
C PRO A 217 39.69 13.30 10.90
N VAL A 218 39.38 12.05 10.55
CA VAL A 218 38.78 11.69 9.26
C VAL A 218 37.47 10.97 9.52
N SER A 219 36.45 11.33 8.76
CA SER A 219 35.13 10.69 8.83
C SER A 219 34.57 10.51 7.43
N SER A 220 33.89 9.39 7.19
CA SER A 220 33.13 9.14 5.97
C SER A 220 31.66 8.97 6.33
N VAL A 221 30.82 9.79 5.70
CA VAL A 221 29.38 9.77 5.89
C VAL A 221 28.67 9.50 4.57
N ILE A 222 27.64 8.66 4.62
CA ILE A 222 26.71 8.47 3.51
C ILE A 222 25.46 9.29 3.83
N SER A 223 25.08 10.18 2.91
CA SER A 223 23.89 11.03 3.06
C SER A 223 22.73 10.44 2.29
N LEU A 224 21.60 10.19 2.97
CA LEU A 224 20.41 9.59 2.39
C LEU A 224 19.19 10.49 2.63
N ALA A 225 18.26 10.50 1.68
CA ALA A 225 16.97 11.13 1.86
C ALA A 225 15.95 10.10 2.34
N GLY A 226 15.13 10.47 3.32
CA GLY A 226 14.09 9.61 3.87
C GLY A 226 12.84 10.38 4.26
N LYS A 227 11.79 9.64 4.61
CA LYS A 227 10.51 10.17 5.08
C LYS A 227 10.26 9.73 6.52
N ILE A 228 9.80 10.66 7.35
CA ILE A 228 9.49 10.42 8.75
C ILE A 228 8.13 9.70 8.87
N GLU A 229 8.13 8.59 9.58
CA GLU A 229 6.99 7.73 9.88
C GLU A 229 6.89 7.46 11.39
N PRO A 230 5.71 7.09 11.90
CA PRO A 230 5.56 6.73 13.31
C PRO A 230 6.38 5.48 13.64
N LEU A 231 6.78 5.35 14.91
CA LEU A 231 7.54 4.17 15.36
C LEU A 231 6.74 2.87 15.18
N SER A 232 5.45 2.95 15.45
CA SER A 232 4.47 1.88 15.23
C SER A 232 3.12 2.52 14.96
N GLU A 233 2.27 1.87 14.17
CA GLU A 233 0.89 2.31 13.94
C GLU A 233 -0.10 1.17 14.18
N VAL A 234 -1.31 1.54 14.62
CA VAL A 234 -2.43 0.61 14.80
C VAL A 234 -3.58 1.08 13.94
N ASN A 235 -4.06 0.19 13.08
CA ASN A 235 -5.19 0.45 12.20
C ASN A 235 -6.51 0.34 12.97
N VAL A 236 -7.38 1.32 12.76
CA VAL A 236 -8.74 1.35 13.29
C VAL A 236 -9.69 1.13 12.13
N VAL A 237 -10.43 0.02 12.18
CA VAL A 237 -11.34 -0.42 11.12
C VAL A 237 -12.79 -0.29 11.52
N SER A 238 -13.68 -0.29 10.54
CA SER A 238 -15.12 -0.27 10.79
C SER A 238 -15.62 -1.61 11.34
N PRO A 239 -16.32 -1.65 12.49
CA PRO A 239 -16.84 -2.89 13.08
C PRO A 239 -18.03 -3.46 12.31
N PHE A 240 -18.80 -2.62 11.61
CA PHE A 240 -19.95 -3.03 10.80
C PHE A 240 -20.15 -2.08 9.61
N GLN A 241 -21.08 -2.43 8.72
CA GLN A 241 -21.49 -1.56 7.61
C GLN A 241 -22.46 -0.48 8.10
N GLY A 242 -22.19 0.78 7.79
CA GLY A 242 -23.05 1.88 8.19
C GLY A 242 -22.53 3.25 7.77
N LYS A 243 -23.21 4.31 8.19
CA LYS A 243 -22.78 5.69 7.98
C LYS A 243 -22.11 6.24 9.23
N ILE A 244 -21.17 7.16 9.07
CA ILE A 244 -20.59 7.90 10.18
C ILE A 244 -21.57 8.97 10.64
N LYS A 245 -22.03 8.89 11.90
CA LYS A 245 -22.96 9.85 12.50
C LYS A 245 -22.23 11.07 13.04
N GLU A 246 -21.10 10.87 13.73
CA GLU A 246 -20.26 11.94 14.30
C GLU A 246 -18.78 11.56 14.28
N ARG A 247 -17.92 12.58 14.25
CA ARG A 247 -16.45 12.47 14.29
C ARG A 247 -15.93 13.31 15.46
N TYR A 248 -15.06 12.75 16.28
CA TYR A 248 -14.53 13.34 17.53
C TYR A 248 -13.00 13.53 17.53
N PHE A 249 -12.33 13.32 16.40
CA PHE A 249 -10.89 13.53 16.25
C PHE A 249 -10.62 14.42 15.04
N ASP A 250 -9.46 15.07 15.01
CA ASP A 250 -8.85 15.66 13.82
C ASP A 250 -7.57 14.93 13.42
N TYR A 251 -7.27 14.88 12.12
CA TYR A 251 -5.99 14.30 11.66
C TYR A 251 -4.82 15.15 12.18
N GLY A 252 -3.79 14.47 12.68
CA GLY A 252 -2.66 15.09 13.36
C GLY A 252 -2.90 15.38 14.85
N GLN A 253 -4.11 15.15 15.38
CA GLN A 253 -4.40 15.31 16.80
C GLN A 253 -3.89 14.10 17.60
N PHE A 254 -3.38 14.36 18.81
CA PHE A 254 -3.09 13.31 19.78
C PHE A 254 -4.37 12.86 20.51
N VAL A 255 -4.60 11.55 20.55
CA VAL A 255 -5.71 10.90 21.24
C VAL A 255 -5.19 9.92 22.30
N GLN A 256 -5.92 9.79 23.40
CA GLN A 256 -5.62 8.80 24.44
C GLN A 256 -6.36 7.49 24.14
N GLY A 257 -5.75 6.36 24.48
CA GLY A 257 -6.38 5.05 24.39
C GLY A 257 -7.71 5.01 25.15
N GLY A 258 -8.70 4.36 24.56
CA GLY A 258 -10.07 4.25 25.06
C GLY A 258 -10.96 5.45 24.77
N LYS A 259 -10.43 6.59 24.28
CA LYS A 259 -11.27 7.74 23.91
C LYS A 259 -12.10 7.44 22.65
N PRO A 260 -13.37 7.89 22.60
CA PRO A 260 -14.18 7.83 21.37
C PRO A 260 -13.53 8.61 20.23
N LEU A 261 -13.49 8.01 19.04
CA LEU A 261 -12.99 8.62 17.81
C LEU A 261 -14.14 9.03 16.91
N LEU A 262 -15.11 8.14 16.70
CA LEU A 262 -16.29 8.42 15.89
C LEU A 262 -17.48 7.61 16.40
N LEU A 263 -18.66 8.07 16.04
CA LEU A 263 -19.92 7.40 16.29
C LEU A 263 -20.50 6.96 14.95
N MET A 264 -20.78 5.68 14.82
CA MET A 264 -21.51 5.13 13.67
C MET A 264 -23.02 5.26 13.88
N ASP A 265 -23.76 5.36 12.79
CA ASP A 265 -25.22 5.35 12.81
C ASP A 265 -25.74 3.93 13.08
N THR A 266 -26.49 3.78 14.17
CA THR A 266 -27.04 2.51 14.65
C THR A 266 -28.48 2.26 14.21
N GLY A 267 -29.11 3.15 13.43
CA GLY A 267 -30.53 3.07 13.12
C GLY A 267 -30.99 1.72 12.57
N GLU A 268 -30.28 1.16 11.59
CA GLU A 268 -30.60 -0.17 11.04
C GLU A 268 -30.32 -1.31 12.03
N MET A 269 -29.28 -1.19 12.85
CA MET A 269 -28.91 -2.19 13.85
C MET A 269 -29.90 -2.23 15.01
N GLU A 270 -30.46 -1.08 15.41
CA GLU A 270 -31.49 -1.01 16.45
C GLU A 270 -32.78 -1.72 16.01
N VAL A 271 -33.13 -1.64 14.73
CA VAL A 271 -34.26 -2.40 14.16
C VAL A 271 -33.98 -3.91 14.24
N LYS A 272 -32.80 -4.35 13.79
CA LYS A 272 -32.38 -5.77 13.86
C LYS A 272 -32.32 -6.27 15.31
N LEU A 273 -31.84 -5.44 16.25
CA LEU A 273 -31.80 -5.77 17.67
C LEU A 273 -33.22 -6.03 18.22
N ARG A 274 -34.18 -5.17 17.87
CA ARG A 274 -35.58 -5.31 18.30
C ARG A 274 -36.20 -6.61 17.76
N GLU A 275 -35.92 -6.95 16.51
CA GLU A 275 -36.35 -8.19 15.90
C GLU A 275 -35.72 -9.41 16.61
N SER A 276 -34.41 -9.39 16.84
CA SER A 276 -33.71 -10.47 17.54
C SER A 276 -34.19 -10.65 18.98
N ARG A 277 -34.49 -9.56 19.68
CA ARG A 277 -35.07 -9.60 21.03
C ARG A 277 -36.46 -10.22 21.02
N SER A 278 -37.27 -9.93 20.01
CA SER A 278 -38.58 -10.55 19.83
C SER A 278 -38.46 -12.06 19.56
N SER A 279 -37.50 -12.45 18.73
CA SER A 279 -37.19 -13.86 18.46
C SER A 279 -36.73 -14.60 19.72
N TYR A 280 -35.85 -13.99 20.52
CA TYR A 280 -35.41 -14.53 21.81
C TYR A 280 -36.58 -14.77 22.76
N ILE A 281 -37.48 -13.79 22.92
CA ILE A 281 -38.66 -13.92 23.80
C ILE A 281 -39.57 -15.06 23.32
N LYS A 282 -39.80 -15.17 22.00
CA LYS A 282 -40.61 -16.25 21.42
C LYS A 282 -39.97 -17.61 21.68
N ALA A 283 -38.69 -17.79 21.36
CA ALA A 283 -37.99 -19.05 21.56
C ALA A 283 -37.91 -19.44 23.05
N GLN A 284 -37.72 -18.46 23.95
CA GLN A 284 -37.75 -18.69 25.39
C GLN A 284 -39.13 -19.16 25.86
N ALA A 285 -40.20 -18.52 25.38
CA ALA A 285 -41.57 -18.90 25.72
C ALA A 285 -41.89 -20.32 25.23
N THR A 286 -41.52 -20.66 24.00
CA THR A 286 -41.71 -22.01 23.42
C THR A 286 -40.92 -23.07 24.18
N LEU A 287 -39.65 -22.80 24.53
CA LEU A 287 -38.87 -23.73 25.34
C LEU A 287 -39.55 -23.98 26.69
N LYS A 288 -39.98 -22.92 27.37
CA LYS A 288 -40.67 -23.05 28.66
C LYS A 288 -41.98 -23.84 28.55
N GLU A 289 -42.77 -23.56 27.51
CA GLU A 289 -44.02 -24.28 27.23
C GLU A 289 -43.76 -25.79 27.02
N LEU A 290 -42.72 -26.15 26.27
CA LEU A 290 -42.36 -27.55 26.02
C LEU A 290 -41.73 -28.24 27.24
N GLU A 291 -40.93 -27.53 28.04
CA GLU A 291 -40.38 -28.06 29.30
C GLU A 291 -41.47 -28.31 30.36
N GLU A 292 -42.58 -27.56 30.31
CA GLU A 292 -43.74 -27.71 31.20
C GLU A 292 -44.93 -28.41 30.52
N TRP A 293 -44.73 -29.01 29.34
CA TRP A 293 -45.81 -29.58 28.51
C TRP A 293 -46.63 -30.65 29.23
N ASP A 294 -45.98 -31.49 30.03
CA ASP A 294 -46.59 -32.59 30.78
C ASP A 294 -47.62 -32.14 31.83
N LYS A 295 -47.53 -30.87 32.26
CA LYS A 295 -48.42 -30.16 33.18
C LYS A 295 -49.42 -29.25 32.45
N GLY A 296 -49.31 -29.11 31.13
CA GLY A 296 -50.19 -28.30 30.30
C GLY A 296 -51.64 -28.79 30.33
N THR A 297 -52.58 -27.88 30.08
CA THR A 297 -54.02 -28.17 30.07
C THR A 297 -54.39 -29.24 29.05
N GLU A 298 -53.73 -29.28 27.90
CA GLU A 298 -53.93 -30.31 26.86
C GLU A 298 -53.56 -31.71 27.37
N VAL A 299 -52.38 -31.89 27.97
CA VAL A 299 -51.94 -33.18 28.52
C VAL A 299 -52.83 -33.61 29.68
N VAL A 300 -53.19 -32.67 30.57
CA VAL A 300 -54.09 -32.97 31.70
C VAL A 300 -55.47 -33.42 31.19
N ARG A 301 -56.00 -32.77 30.14
CA ARG A 301 -57.27 -33.17 29.52
C ARG A 301 -57.18 -34.55 28.90
N ALA A 302 -56.13 -34.82 28.12
CA ALA A 302 -55.91 -36.11 27.46
C ALA A 302 -55.72 -37.26 28.48
N LYS A 303 -54.96 -37.03 29.55
CA LYS A 303 -54.80 -37.99 30.65
C LYS A 303 -56.15 -38.30 31.32
N ARG A 304 -56.99 -37.28 31.52
CA ARG A 304 -58.33 -37.45 32.10
C ARG A 304 -59.27 -38.25 31.19
N THR A 305 -59.29 -37.96 29.88
CA THR A 305 -60.15 -38.69 28.94
C THR A 305 -59.73 -40.15 28.81
N TYR A 306 -58.42 -40.42 28.75
CA TYR A 306 -57.88 -41.78 28.77
C TYR A 306 -58.23 -42.53 30.07
N ALA A 307 -58.07 -41.89 31.23
CA ALA A 307 -58.43 -42.49 32.52
C ALA A 307 -59.93 -42.83 32.60
N GLY A 308 -60.79 -41.96 32.07
CA GLY A 308 -62.23 -42.21 31.95
C GLY A 308 -62.53 -43.43 31.07
N ALA A 309 -61.94 -43.51 29.87
CA ALA A 309 -62.11 -44.65 28.97
C ALA A 309 -61.58 -45.96 29.58
N ASN A 310 -60.46 -45.91 30.30
CA ASN A 310 -59.87 -47.07 30.96
C ASN A 310 -60.77 -47.60 32.08
N ASN A 311 -61.35 -46.71 32.88
CA ASN A 311 -62.30 -47.09 33.92
C ASN A 311 -63.56 -47.71 33.30
N LYS A 312 -64.06 -47.16 32.19
CA LYS A 312 -65.21 -47.72 31.47
C LYS A 312 -64.92 -49.12 30.92
N LEU A 313 -63.75 -49.34 30.30
CA LEU A 313 -63.36 -50.66 29.83
C LEU A 313 -63.26 -51.67 30.97
N LYS A 314 -62.69 -51.30 32.12
CA LYS A 314 -62.60 -52.18 33.30
C LYS A 314 -63.99 -52.60 33.80
N GLU A 315 -64.93 -51.66 33.85
CA GLU A 315 -66.31 -51.93 34.25
C GLU A 315 -67.00 -52.85 33.24
N THR A 316 -66.96 -52.51 31.94
CA THR A 316 -67.58 -53.32 30.87
C THR A 316 -66.97 -54.71 30.77
N LYS A 317 -65.66 -54.86 30.97
CA LYS A 317 -64.97 -56.15 31.00
C LYS A 317 -65.50 -57.06 32.10
N LEU A 318 -65.64 -56.53 33.32
CA LEU A 318 -66.18 -57.29 34.45
C LEU A 318 -67.63 -57.74 34.20
N LEU A 319 -68.45 -56.87 33.59
CA LEU A 319 -69.82 -57.20 33.24
C LEU A 319 -69.91 -58.23 32.11
N TYR A 320 -68.99 -58.17 31.14
CA TYR A 320 -68.91 -59.12 30.03
C TYR A 320 -68.50 -60.51 30.51
N GLU A 321 -67.49 -60.60 31.40
CA GLU A 321 -67.06 -61.85 32.03
C GLU A 321 -68.17 -62.51 32.86
N LYS A 322 -69.12 -61.71 33.38
CA LYS A 322 -70.33 -62.18 34.08
C LYS A 322 -71.51 -62.49 33.14
N GLY A 323 -71.36 -62.30 31.83
CA GLY A 323 -72.41 -62.53 30.84
C GLY A 323 -73.54 -61.50 30.82
N ILE A 324 -73.33 -60.30 31.40
CA ILE A 324 -74.36 -59.26 31.55
C ILE A 324 -74.46 -58.37 30.30
N VAL A 325 -73.32 -58.05 29.67
CA VAL A 325 -73.25 -57.22 28.46
C VAL A 325 -72.80 -58.04 27.25
N ALA A 326 -73.15 -57.59 26.05
CA ALA A 326 -72.81 -58.27 24.81
C ALA A 326 -71.34 -58.01 24.39
N ARG A 327 -70.78 -58.92 23.58
CA ARG A 327 -69.38 -58.86 23.11
C ARG A 327 -69.05 -57.57 22.36
N ASN A 328 -69.98 -57.07 21.56
CA ASN A 328 -69.82 -55.83 20.80
C ASN A 328 -69.62 -54.60 21.72
N GLU A 329 -70.32 -54.52 22.85
CA GLU A 329 -70.19 -53.42 23.80
C GLU A 329 -68.80 -53.41 24.47
N TYR A 330 -68.26 -54.60 24.76
CA TYR A 330 -66.87 -54.75 25.22
C TYR A 330 -65.86 -54.33 24.14
N GLU A 331 -66.02 -54.78 22.89
CA GLU A 331 -65.15 -54.42 21.77
C GLU A 331 -65.17 -52.90 21.50
N THR A 332 -66.34 -52.26 21.55
CA THR A 332 -66.46 -50.80 21.41
C THR A 332 -65.74 -50.05 22.54
N ALA A 333 -65.88 -50.50 23.79
CA ALA A 333 -65.15 -49.90 24.92
C ALA A 333 -63.63 -50.09 24.79
N GLN A 334 -63.20 -51.21 24.20
CA GLN A 334 -61.80 -51.49 23.93
C GLN A 334 -61.24 -50.58 22.84
N GLU A 335 -61.94 -50.45 21.70
CA GLU A 335 -61.59 -49.52 20.62
C GLU A 335 -61.54 -48.08 21.11
N GLN A 336 -62.49 -47.67 21.95
CA GLN A 336 -62.47 -46.34 22.55
C GLN A 336 -61.22 -46.10 23.39
N LEU A 337 -60.79 -47.07 24.21
CA LEU A 337 -59.55 -46.93 24.98
C LEU A 337 -58.32 -46.83 24.08
N ILE A 338 -58.24 -47.62 23.01
CA ILE A 338 -57.15 -47.57 22.02
C ILE A 338 -57.08 -46.18 21.40
N ASN A 339 -58.21 -45.66 20.90
CA ASN A 339 -58.29 -44.33 20.30
C ASN A 339 -57.88 -43.22 21.29
N GLN A 340 -58.31 -43.29 22.55
CA GLN A 340 -57.89 -42.32 23.56
C GLN A 340 -56.41 -42.47 23.97
N GLY A 341 -55.86 -43.68 23.87
CA GLY A 341 -54.45 -43.97 24.11
C GLY A 341 -53.56 -43.37 23.02
N GLU A 342 -53.94 -43.54 21.75
CA GLU A 342 -53.26 -42.94 20.61
C GLU A 342 -53.28 -41.40 20.67
N GLU A 343 -54.43 -40.81 21.00
CA GLU A 343 -54.53 -39.35 21.19
C GLU A 343 -53.63 -38.85 22.32
N LEU A 344 -53.63 -39.54 23.48
CA LEU A 344 -52.75 -39.20 24.59
C LEU A 344 -51.26 -39.30 24.17
N GLU A 345 -50.89 -40.34 23.45
CA GLU A 345 -49.53 -40.51 22.95
C GLU A 345 -49.14 -39.38 21.98
N ASN A 346 -50.02 -39.00 21.06
CA ASN A 346 -49.79 -37.89 20.12
C ASN A 346 -49.62 -36.56 20.85
N VAL A 347 -50.43 -36.30 21.88
CA VAL A 347 -50.28 -35.10 22.72
C VAL A 347 -48.95 -35.14 23.48
N LEU A 348 -48.58 -36.26 24.09
CA LEU A 348 -47.31 -36.39 24.84
C LEU A 348 -46.08 -36.26 23.93
N LYS A 349 -46.13 -36.76 22.69
CA LYS A 349 -45.05 -36.65 21.71
C LYS A 349 -44.68 -35.19 21.40
N LYS A 350 -45.63 -34.24 21.48
CA LYS A 350 -45.34 -32.81 21.28
C LYS A 350 -44.33 -32.28 22.31
N GLY A 351 -44.41 -32.71 23.56
CA GLY A 351 -43.43 -32.39 24.63
C GLY A 351 -42.32 -33.42 24.79
N SER A 352 -42.02 -34.20 23.75
CA SER A 352 -40.93 -35.18 23.80
C SER A 352 -39.58 -34.51 24.05
N ALA A 353 -38.63 -35.27 24.61
CA ALA A 353 -37.26 -34.79 24.86
C ALA A 353 -36.58 -34.25 23.59
N GLU A 354 -36.94 -34.80 22.41
CA GLU A 354 -36.44 -34.31 21.13
C GLU A 354 -36.95 -32.90 20.80
N ASN A 355 -38.26 -32.65 20.94
CA ASN A 355 -38.82 -31.33 20.68
C ASN A 355 -38.32 -30.29 21.68
N VAL A 356 -38.17 -30.67 22.95
CA VAL A 356 -37.53 -29.81 23.97
C VAL A 356 -36.09 -29.50 23.58
N ARG A 357 -35.33 -30.49 23.07
CA ARG A 357 -33.96 -30.28 22.59
C ARG A 357 -33.92 -29.31 21.41
N ILE A 358 -34.82 -29.45 20.44
CA ILE A 358 -34.94 -28.54 19.29
C ILE A 358 -35.25 -27.12 19.77
N ALA A 359 -36.26 -26.94 20.62
CA ALA A 359 -36.62 -25.64 21.17
C ALA A 359 -35.48 -25.01 22.00
N ARG A 360 -34.69 -25.83 22.70
CA ARG A 360 -33.50 -25.36 23.42
C ARG A 360 -32.42 -24.85 22.48
N LEU A 361 -32.17 -25.55 21.36
CA LEU A 361 -31.24 -25.09 20.33
C LEU A 361 -31.73 -23.80 19.67
N GLU A 362 -33.02 -23.68 19.39
CA GLU A 362 -33.62 -22.44 18.87
C GLU A 362 -33.46 -21.26 19.84
N PHE A 363 -33.69 -21.50 21.13
CA PHE A 363 -33.45 -20.50 22.18
C PHE A 363 -31.98 -20.08 22.25
N GLN A 364 -31.04 -21.03 22.21
CA GLN A 364 -29.61 -20.74 22.21
C GLN A 364 -29.18 -19.95 20.96
N ASN A 365 -29.73 -20.29 19.79
CA ASN A 365 -29.47 -19.56 18.54
C ASN A 365 -29.99 -18.12 18.63
N ALA A 366 -31.22 -17.95 19.12
CA ALA A 366 -31.82 -16.63 19.30
C ALA A 366 -31.06 -15.78 20.35
N GLN A 367 -30.59 -16.41 21.43
CA GLN A 367 -29.75 -15.78 22.44
C GLN A 367 -28.40 -15.33 21.87
N SER A 368 -27.74 -16.19 21.09
CA SER A 368 -26.45 -15.87 20.47
C SER A 368 -26.58 -14.69 19.50
N ARG A 369 -27.62 -14.71 18.65
CA ARG A 369 -27.91 -13.61 17.71
C ARG A 369 -28.22 -12.29 18.41
N LEU A 370 -28.95 -12.35 19.53
CA LEU A 370 -29.21 -11.16 20.35
C LEU A 370 -27.91 -10.58 20.92
N SER A 371 -27.07 -11.43 21.52
CA SER A 371 -25.78 -11.00 22.09
C SER A 371 -24.83 -10.44 21.03
N GLU A 372 -24.83 -11.01 19.81
CA GLU A 372 -24.03 -10.52 18.69
C GLU A 372 -24.43 -9.09 18.32
N LEU A 373 -25.72 -8.84 18.09
CA LEU A 373 -26.23 -7.52 17.74
C LEU A 373 -26.03 -6.48 18.86
N GLU A 374 -26.18 -6.89 20.13
CA GLU A 374 -25.88 -6.02 21.27
C GLU A 374 -24.40 -5.62 21.31
N ASN A 375 -23.49 -6.55 21.00
CA ASN A 375 -22.07 -6.26 20.96
C ASN A 375 -21.70 -5.36 19.77
N GLN A 376 -22.25 -5.62 18.58
CA GLN A 376 -22.07 -4.74 17.43
C GLN A 376 -22.53 -3.30 17.71
N ILE A 377 -23.67 -3.11 18.39
CA ILE A 377 -24.15 -1.77 18.77
C ILE A 377 -23.20 -1.11 19.77
N LYS A 378 -22.64 -1.84 20.73
CA LYS A 378 -21.62 -1.29 21.65
C LYS A 378 -20.37 -0.82 20.89
N GLU A 379 -20.01 -1.53 19.83
CA GLU A 379 -18.88 -1.19 18.95
C GLU A 379 -19.18 -0.01 18.01
N ALA A 380 -20.42 0.48 17.96
CA ALA A 380 -20.76 1.68 17.17
C ALA A 380 -20.00 2.94 17.62
N VAL A 381 -19.60 2.97 18.90
CA VAL A 381 -18.63 3.95 19.39
C VAL A 381 -17.24 3.39 19.15
N VAL A 382 -16.66 3.76 18.01
CA VAL A 382 -15.30 3.36 17.66
C VAL A 382 -14.33 4.14 18.55
N LYS A 383 -13.56 3.43 19.38
CA LYS A 383 -12.61 3.99 20.33
C LYS A 383 -11.17 3.80 19.87
N ALA A 384 -10.28 4.65 20.35
CA ALA A 384 -8.85 4.50 20.12
C ALA A 384 -8.30 3.25 20.83
N PRO A 385 -7.71 2.26 20.14
CA PRO A 385 -7.12 1.08 20.79
C PRO A 385 -5.86 1.44 21.58
N VAL A 386 -5.13 2.47 21.17
CA VAL A 386 -3.90 2.95 21.79
C VAL A 386 -3.85 4.47 21.82
N SER A 387 -3.02 5.03 22.71
CA SER A 387 -2.71 6.46 22.69
C SER A 387 -1.73 6.79 21.56
N GLY A 388 -1.96 7.84 20.80
CA GLY A 388 -1.09 8.24 19.69
C GLY A 388 -1.67 9.37 18.85
N ILE A 389 -1.03 9.67 17.72
CA ILE A 389 -1.52 10.67 16.76
C ILE A 389 -2.41 10.00 15.73
N VAL A 390 -3.54 10.62 15.41
CA VAL A 390 -4.44 10.16 14.36
C VAL A 390 -3.87 10.50 12.98
N ILE A 391 -3.72 9.46 12.15
CA ILE A 391 -3.15 9.50 10.81
C ILE A 391 -4.25 9.19 9.80
N GLN A 392 -4.17 9.86 8.65
CA GLN A 392 -5.10 9.65 7.56
C GLN A 392 -4.96 8.23 6.98
N PRO A 393 -6.07 7.54 6.70
CA PRO A 393 -6.01 6.20 6.10
C PRO A 393 -5.40 6.30 4.69
N VAL A 394 -4.25 5.67 4.46
CA VAL A 394 -3.67 5.53 3.12
C VAL A 394 -4.08 4.16 2.57
N THR A 395 -5.07 4.14 1.67
CA THR A 395 -5.48 2.89 1.01
C THR A 395 -4.57 2.62 -0.17
N GLN A 396 -3.87 1.48 -0.18
CA GLN A 396 -2.93 1.12 -1.26
C GLN A 396 -3.57 0.85 -2.63
N GLN A 397 -4.91 0.89 -2.74
CA GLN A 397 -5.64 0.35 -3.88
C GLN A 397 -6.55 1.36 -4.60
N SER A 398 -6.52 2.65 -4.21
CA SER A 398 -7.24 3.70 -4.93
C SER A 398 -6.64 5.08 -4.64
N ASP A 399 -6.38 5.88 -5.67
CA ASP A 399 -5.99 7.31 -5.58
C ASP A 399 -7.00 8.20 -4.83
N LYS A 400 -8.15 7.65 -4.42
CA LYS A 400 -9.11 8.31 -3.54
C LYS A 400 -8.84 7.91 -2.10
N THR A 401 -8.14 8.78 -1.38
CA THR A 401 -8.13 8.73 0.09
C THR A 401 -9.58 8.89 0.57
N LYS A 402 -10.18 7.82 1.12
CA LYS A 402 -11.54 7.87 1.66
C LYS A 402 -11.52 8.71 2.94
N VAL A 403 -11.81 10.00 2.81
CA VAL A 403 -11.85 10.92 3.95
C VAL A 403 -13.04 10.54 4.84
N ILE A 404 -12.75 10.24 6.10
CA ILE A 404 -13.77 9.95 7.12
C ILE A 404 -14.44 11.25 7.54
N GLU A 405 -15.65 11.47 7.04
CA GLU A 405 -16.52 12.60 7.39
C GLU A 405 -17.92 12.13 7.80
N LYS A 406 -18.66 13.02 8.46
CA LYS A 406 -20.05 12.78 8.83
C LYS A 406 -20.90 12.52 7.59
N GLY A 407 -21.66 11.43 7.60
CA GLY A 407 -22.54 11.01 6.51
C GLY A 407 -21.90 10.03 5.52
N VAL A 408 -20.58 9.82 5.56
CA VAL A 408 -19.89 8.87 4.68
C VAL A 408 -20.25 7.43 5.06
N SER A 409 -20.58 6.63 4.06
CA SER A 409 -20.85 5.19 4.21
C SER A 409 -19.55 4.38 4.22
N VAL A 410 -19.44 3.45 5.16
CA VAL A 410 -18.32 2.52 5.32
C VAL A 410 -18.82 1.09 5.41
N SER A 411 -18.03 0.16 4.90
CA SER A 411 -18.27 -1.28 5.01
C SER A 411 -17.52 -1.84 6.22
N GLN A 412 -17.98 -2.99 6.72
CA GLN A 412 -17.24 -3.72 7.76
C GLN A 412 -15.82 -4.03 7.28
N GLY A 413 -14.83 -3.75 8.12
CA GLY A 413 -13.42 -3.93 7.80
C GLY A 413 -12.76 -2.78 7.05
N ASP A 414 -13.50 -1.75 6.62
CA ASP A 414 -12.92 -0.56 6.00
C ASP A 414 -11.94 0.11 6.96
N LEU A 415 -10.75 0.50 6.47
CA LEU A 415 -9.78 1.29 7.23
C LEU A 415 -10.33 2.71 7.43
N LEU A 416 -10.63 3.07 8.68
CA LEU A 416 -11.14 4.39 9.02
C LEU A 416 -9.98 5.36 9.25
N LEU A 417 -9.00 4.95 10.05
CA LEU A 417 -7.83 5.76 10.37
C LEU A 417 -6.75 4.86 10.96
N SER A 418 -5.56 5.41 11.10
CA SER A 418 -4.46 4.76 11.82
C SER A 418 -4.03 5.63 13.00
N ILE A 419 -3.60 5.00 14.09
CA ILE A 419 -3.05 5.70 15.26
C ILE A 419 -1.56 5.40 15.34
N GLY A 420 -0.74 6.42 15.10
CA GLY A 420 0.71 6.33 15.19
C GLY A 420 1.23 6.63 16.59
N ASN A 421 2.10 5.77 17.11
CA ASN A 421 2.84 5.99 18.34
C ASN A 421 4.05 6.91 18.07
N LEU A 422 4.10 8.05 18.76
CA LEU A 422 5.21 9.02 18.70
C LEU A 422 6.19 8.93 19.89
N GLY A 423 6.24 7.81 20.59
CA GLY A 423 7.32 7.56 21.57
C GLY A 423 8.71 7.68 20.94
N GLY A 424 8.81 7.36 19.65
CA GLY A 424 9.95 7.59 18.77
C GLY A 424 9.50 7.82 17.34
N LEU A 425 10.46 7.86 16.42
CA LEU A 425 10.21 7.98 14.98
C LEU A 425 10.99 6.94 14.21
N THR A 426 10.45 6.52 13.09
CA THR A 426 11.15 5.73 12.09
C THR A 426 11.32 6.58 10.85
N VAL A 427 12.52 6.69 10.32
CA VAL A 427 12.76 7.30 9.02
C VAL A 427 12.97 6.18 8.01
N LYS A 428 12.07 6.08 7.04
CA LYS A 428 12.22 5.17 5.91
C LYS A 428 13.00 5.87 4.80
N SER A 429 14.08 5.25 4.37
CA SER A 429 14.96 5.76 3.33
C SER A 429 15.30 4.65 2.35
N ARG A 430 15.85 5.02 1.20
CA ARG A 430 16.34 4.10 0.18
C ARG A 430 17.82 4.34 -0.04
N VAL A 431 18.56 3.24 -0.20
CA VAL A 431 20.00 3.26 -0.48
C VAL A 431 20.27 2.55 -1.80
N ASP A 432 21.24 3.05 -2.57
CA ASP A 432 21.64 2.45 -3.84
C ASP A 432 22.56 1.23 -3.64
N GLU A 433 22.63 0.34 -4.63
CA GLU A 433 23.45 -0.88 -4.62
C GLU A 433 24.95 -0.65 -4.34
N VAL A 434 25.49 0.52 -4.69
CA VAL A 434 26.92 0.83 -4.46
C VAL A 434 27.22 1.11 -2.98
N ASP A 435 26.22 1.58 -2.23
CA ASP A 435 26.38 2.08 -0.85
C ASP A 435 25.80 1.13 0.20
N ILE A 436 24.86 0.24 -0.18
CA ILE A 436 24.28 -0.77 0.71
C ILE A 436 25.34 -1.64 1.40
N GLY A 437 26.44 -1.98 0.70
CA GLY A 437 27.53 -2.80 1.25
C GLY A 437 28.37 -2.10 2.31
N LYS A 438 28.26 -0.78 2.45
CA LYS A 438 29.01 0.03 3.43
C LYS A 438 28.24 0.28 4.71
N ILE A 439 26.93 0.01 4.72
CA ILE A 439 26.06 0.24 5.88
C ILE A 439 25.76 -1.07 6.62
N SER A 440 25.44 -0.98 7.90
CA SER A 440 25.18 -2.14 8.76
C SER A 440 24.16 -1.81 9.84
N ILE A 441 23.36 -2.81 10.21
CA ILE A 441 22.37 -2.69 11.29
C ILE A 441 23.09 -2.30 12.59
N GLY A 442 22.52 -1.34 13.33
CA GLY A 442 23.04 -0.81 14.60
C GLY A 442 23.94 0.42 14.46
N GLN A 443 24.39 0.77 13.25
CA GLN A 443 25.19 1.98 12.99
C GLN A 443 24.46 3.24 13.45
N LYS A 444 25.23 4.22 13.94
CA LYS A 444 24.71 5.52 14.36
C LYS A 444 24.41 6.38 13.12
N VAL A 445 23.26 7.05 13.15
CA VAL A 445 22.80 7.93 12.07
C VAL A 445 22.40 9.27 12.67
N SER A 446 22.92 10.35 12.10
CA SER A 446 22.44 11.70 12.42
C SER A 446 21.28 12.04 11.48
N VAL A 447 20.09 12.21 12.04
CA VAL A 447 18.87 12.58 11.30
C VAL A 447 18.67 14.08 11.43
N SER A 448 18.61 14.78 10.31
CA SER A 448 18.27 16.20 10.23
C SER A 448 17.15 16.39 9.22
N GLY A 449 16.59 17.58 9.12
CA GLY A 449 15.59 17.91 8.10
C GLY A 449 15.50 19.41 7.95
N ASP A 450 15.02 19.87 6.80
CA ASP A 450 14.98 21.30 6.46
C ASP A 450 14.21 22.12 7.50
N ALA A 451 13.17 21.51 8.09
CA ALA A 451 12.35 22.13 9.14
C ALA A 451 12.98 22.12 10.54
N PHE A 452 14.05 21.37 10.79
CA PHE A 452 14.66 21.19 12.12
C PHE A 452 16.20 21.05 12.10
N VAL A 453 16.88 21.72 11.16
CA VAL A 453 18.34 21.63 10.96
C VAL A 453 19.14 21.88 12.26
N ALA A 454 18.66 22.79 13.12
CA ALA A 454 19.34 23.16 14.36
C ALA A 454 19.32 22.06 15.45
N ILE A 455 18.50 21.03 15.30
CA ILE A 455 18.29 19.98 16.31
C ILE A 455 18.45 18.60 15.66
N PRO A 456 19.68 18.14 15.38
CA PRO A 456 19.90 16.81 14.81
C PRO A 456 19.45 15.73 15.81
N LEU A 457 18.73 14.74 15.31
CA LEU A 457 18.31 13.59 16.09
C LEU A 457 19.33 12.47 15.92
N SER A 458 19.66 11.80 17.02
CA SER A 458 20.51 10.61 16.96
C SER A 458 19.63 9.37 16.80
N GLY A 459 19.77 8.70 15.66
CA GLY A 459 19.09 7.44 15.35
C GLY A 459 20.06 6.29 15.14
N ARG A 460 19.51 5.10 14.91
CA ARG A 460 20.28 3.91 14.52
C ARG A 460 19.58 3.16 13.40
N ILE A 461 20.36 2.52 12.53
CA ILE A 461 19.81 1.63 11.51
C ILE A 461 19.24 0.39 12.21
N THR A 462 17.95 0.15 12.05
CA THR A 462 17.27 -1.01 12.66
C THR A 462 16.87 -2.07 11.64
N HIS A 463 16.72 -1.68 10.38
CA HIS A 463 16.36 -2.60 9.31
C HIS A 463 17.04 -2.20 8.00
N ILE A 464 17.47 -3.21 7.25
CA ILE A 464 17.99 -3.11 5.90
C ILE A 464 17.32 -4.24 5.11
N SER A 465 16.60 -3.89 4.03
CA SER A 465 15.96 -4.87 3.17
C SER A 465 17.02 -5.75 2.50
N SER A 466 16.79 -7.07 2.47
CA SER A 466 17.60 -8.03 1.72
C SER A 466 17.18 -8.13 0.26
N GLN A 467 16.06 -7.51 -0.12
CA GLN A 467 15.53 -7.51 -1.47
C GLN A 467 15.59 -6.10 -2.05
N ALA A 468 16.15 -5.98 -3.25
CA ALA A 468 16.12 -4.74 -3.99
C ALA A 468 14.71 -4.45 -4.49
N GLY A 469 14.23 -3.23 -4.25
CA GLY A 469 13.13 -2.64 -5.00
C GLY A 469 13.64 -1.99 -6.28
N THR A 470 12.73 -1.69 -7.20
CA THR A 470 13.04 -0.87 -8.36
C THR A 470 12.95 0.61 -7.96
N GLY A 471 14.07 1.33 -8.03
CA GLY A 471 14.08 2.79 -7.87
C GLY A 471 13.25 3.42 -8.99
N GLY A 472 12.26 4.24 -8.63
CA GLY A 472 11.24 4.76 -9.55
C GLY A 472 11.80 5.26 -10.88
N GLY A 473 11.51 4.51 -11.95
CA GLY A 473 11.77 4.83 -13.34
C GLY A 473 10.93 3.88 -14.20
N GLY A 474 9.92 4.42 -14.89
CA GLY A 474 9.00 3.63 -15.71
C GLY A 474 9.74 2.83 -16.80
N MET A 475 9.21 1.63 -17.10
CA MET A 475 9.48 0.69 -18.20
C MET A 475 10.94 0.35 -18.59
N SER A 476 11.96 0.95 -17.98
CA SER A 476 13.38 0.71 -18.28
C SER A 476 14.15 0.56 -16.98
N GLY A 477 14.39 -0.70 -16.57
CA GLY A 477 15.22 -1.15 -15.45
C GLY A 477 15.80 -0.07 -14.54
N GLY A 478 15.03 0.36 -13.53
CA GLY A 478 15.49 1.30 -12.52
C GLY A 478 16.70 0.76 -11.74
N ILE A 479 17.52 1.67 -11.21
CA ILE A 479 18.66 1.32 -10.35
C ILE A 479 18.12 0.54 -9.13
N PRO A 480 18.70 -0.63 -8.80
CA PRO A 480 18.30 -1.38 -7.61
C PRO A 480 18.49 -0.53 -6.35
N VAL A 481 17.41 -0.37 -5.58
CA VAL A 481 17.43 0.36 -4.31
C VAL A 481 16.96 -0.54 -3.18
N PHE A 482 17.55 -0.37 -2.01
CA PHE A 482 17.23 -1.16 -0.82
C PHE A 482 16.60 -0.25 0.23
N ASP A 483 15.48 -0.70 0.81
CA ASP A 483 14.83 0.03 1.89
C ASP A 483 15.62 -0.09 3.19
N VAL A 484 15.84 1.05 3.84
CA VAL A 484 16.57 1.17 5.11
C VAL A 484 15.69 1.92 6.09
N HIS A 485 15.55 1.38 7.31
CA HIS A 485 14.81 2.04 8.38
C HIS A 485 15.78 2.50 9.47
N VAL A 486 15.69 3.79 9.81
CA VAL A 486 16.43 4.40 10.91
C VAL A 486 15.47 4.74 12.03
N THR A 487 15.70 4.18 13.21
CA THR A 487 14.85 4.44 14.38
C THR A 487 15.49 5.49 15.29
N VAL A 488 14.68 6.46 15.72
CA VAL A 488 14.99 7.44 16.77
C VAL A 488 14.14 7.10 17.99
N THR A 489 14.76 6.56 19.05
CA THR A 489 14.06 5.93 20.19
C THR A 489 13.37 6.93 21.13
N SER A 490 13.87 8.17 21.21
CA SER A 490 13.32 9.16 22.14
C SER A 490 13.41 10.57 21.56
N LEU A 491 12.33 11.32 21.71
CA LEU A 491 12.26 12.73 21.35
C LEU A 491 11.98 13.59 22.58
N THR A 492 12.71 14.69 22.70
CA THR A 492 12.39 15.73 23.67
C THR A 492 11.01 16.35 23.35
N PRO A 493 10.33 16.96 24.33
CA PRO A 493 9.05 17.63 24.10
C PRO A 493 9.10 18.70 23.01
N GLU A 494 10.22 19.41 22.86
CA GLU A 494 10.41 20.43 21.82
C GLU A 494 10.52 19.82 20.42
N GLN A 495 11.33 18.76 20.29
CA GLN A 495 11.45 18.00 19.03
C GLN A 495 10.08 17.43 18.59
N ARG A 496 9.28 16.91 19.53
CA ARG A 496 7.92 16.38 19.22
C ARG A 496 6.95 17.42 18.71
N LYS A 497 7.11 18.70 19.08
CA LYS A 497 6.22 19.77 18.59
C LYS A 497 6.59 20.16 17.17
N LEU A 498 7.88 20.22 16.87
CA LEU A 498 8.42 20.67 15.59
C LEU A 498 8.32 19.61 14.49
N ILE A 499 8.60 18.34 14.82
CA ILE A 499 8.64 17.25 13.85
C ILE A 499 7.22 16.71 13.62
N LYS A 500 6.80 16.68 12.37
CA LYS A 500 5.53 16.08 11.94
C LYS A 500 5.78 14.83 11.10
N LEU A 501 4.83 13.91 11.15
CA LEU A 501 4.84 12.72 10.30
C LEU A 501 4.74 13.14 8.83
N GLY A 502 5.43 12.41 7.97
CA GLY A 502 5.49 12.68 6.53
C GLY A 502 6.51 13.72 6.10
N MET A 503 7.18 14.42 7.02
CA MET A 503 8.30 15.31 6.69
C MET A 503 9.46 14.55 6.05
N SER A 504 10.19 15.21 5.16
CA SER A 504 11.46 14.73 4.64
C SER A 504 12.56 14.88 5.68
N ALA A 505 13.49 13.91 5.71
CA ALA A 505 14.65 13.90 6.57
C ALA A 505 15.91 13.54 5.77
N ASN A 506 17.03 14.17 6.14
CA ASN A 506 18.36 13.85 5.68
C ASN A 506 19.06 13.00 6.74
N LEU A 507 19.53 11.82 6.33
CA LEU A 507 20.19 10.83 7.16
C LEU A 507 21.67 10.83 6.84
N GLN A 508 22.52 11.15 7.81
CA GLN A 508 23.96 10.99 7.70
C GLN A 508 24.37 9.73 8.45
N VAL A 509 24.63 8.67 7.69
CA VAL A 509 25.14 7.41 8.23
C VAL A 509 26.64 7.51 8.37
N HIS A 510 27.15 7.36 9.59
CA HIS A 510 28.58 7.40 9.87
C HIS A 510 29.19 6.03 9.57
N VAL A 511 29.87 5.91 8.43
CA VAL A 511 30.45 4.64 7.93
C VAL A 511 31.85 4.41 8.46
N TYR A 512 32.62 5.49 8.61
CA TYR A 512 33.97 5.45 9.14
C TYR A 512 34.25 6.70 9.95
N GLU A 513 34.92 6.54 11.09
CA GLU A 513 35.37 7.65 11.93
C GLU A 513 36.69 7.26 12.59
N ASN A 514 37.71 8.06 12.38
CA ASN A 514 38.97 7.97 13.10
C ASN A 514 39.40 9.38 13.55
N PRO A 515 39.26 9.72 14.85
CA PRO A 515 39.60 11.04 15.38
C PRO A 515 41.10 11.37 15.34
N GLN A 516 41.96 10.36 15.23
CA GLN A 516 43.42 10.50 15.27
C GLN A 516 44.08 9.85 14.05
N ALA A 517 43.46 9.97 12.87
CA ALA A 517 44.03 9.46 11.63
C ALA A 517 45.29 10.23 11.22
N LEU A 518 46.31 9.50 10.77
CA LEU A 518 47.49 10.09 10.15
C LEU A 518 47.20 10.25 8.66
N LEU A 519 46.98 11.48 8.21
CA LEU A 519 46.67 11.79 6.82
C LEU A 519 47.92 12.27 6.08
N VAL A 520 48.22 11.64 4.95
CA VAL A 520 49.31 12.01 4.05
C VAL A 520 48.70 12.45 2.71
N PRO A 521 49.14 13.55 2.09
CA PRO A 521 48.64 13.95 0.78
C PRO A 521 48.77 12.85 -0.26
N ILE A 522 47.77 12.69 -1.14
CA ILE A 522 47.73 11.58 -2.10
C ILE A 522 48.96 11.55 -3.03
N GLY A 523 49.56 12.71 -3.33
CA GLY A 523 50.78 12.81 -4.14
C GLY A 523 52.04 12.23 -3.50
N ALA A 524 52.08 12.14 -2.17
CA ALA A 524 53.20 11.57 -1.42
C ALA A 524 53.18 10.03 -1.38
N VAL A 525 52.05 9.39 -1.72
CA VAL A 525 51.91 7.93 -1.69
C VAL A 525 52.26 7.37 -3.07
N ARG A 526 53.29 6.51 -3.13
CA ARG A 526 53.71 5.82 -4.35
C ARG A 526 53.38 4.34 -4.28
N THR A 527 53.03 3.75 -5.42
CA THR A 527 52.79 2.30 -5.51
C THR A 527 53.99 1.63 -6.16
N MET A 528 54.71 0.82 -5.39
CA MET A 528 55.88 0.06 -5.87
C MET A 528 55.65 -1.42 -5.60
N GLY A 529 55.65 -2.25 -6.65
CA GLY A 529 55.47 -3.71 -6.50
C GLY A 529 54.14 -4.14 -5.87
N GLY A 530 53.08 -3.35 -6.04
CA GLY A 530 51.75 -3.60 -5.43
C GLY A 530 51.62 -3.15 -3.98
N LYS A 531 52.65 -2.53 -3.39
CA LYS A 531 52.66 -2.00 -2.03
C LYS A 531 52.66 -0.47 -2.04
N HIS A 532 52.02 0.14 -1.05
CA HIS A 532 52.03 1.59 -0.87
C HIS A 532 53.26 2.01 -0.06
N VAL A 533 54.01 2.98 -0.56
CA VAL A 533 55.29 3.43 -0.01
C VAL A 533 55.29 4.95 0.04
N VAL A 534 55.80 5.51 1.13
CA VAL A 534 56.02 6.95 1.31
C VAL A 534 57.49 7.19 1.59
N THR A 535 58.04 8.28 1.07
CA THR A 535 59.43 8.66 1.35
C THR A 535 59.44 9.59 2.57
N VAL A 536 60.01 9.12 3.67
CA VAL A 536 60.18 9.90 4.90
C VAL A 536 61.57 10.54 4.90
N LYS A 537 61.65 11.83 5.20
CA LYS A 537 62.89 12.56 5.40
C LYS A 537 63.18 12.62 6.90
N ASP A 538 64.33 12.09 7.32
CA ASP A 538 64.77 12.19 8.71
C ASP A 538 65.15 13.64 9.04
N SER A 539 64.48 14.24 10.02
CA SER A 539 64.66 15.66 10.38
C SER A 539 66.04 15.98 11.01
N LYS A 540 66.86 14.97 11.36
CA LYS A 540 68.21 15.15 11.95
C LYS A 540 69.34 14.89 10.97
N THR A 541 69.17 13.99 10.01
CA THR A 541 70.22 13.57 9.06
C THR A 541 69.95 13.97 7.61
N GLY A 542 68.72 14.38 7.29
CA GLY A 542 68.29 14.70 5.93
C GLY A 542 68.21 13.48 5.00
N ALA A 543 68.45 12.27 5.51
CA ALA A 543 68.36 11.04 4.75
C ALA A 543 66.90 10.73 4.38
N MET A 544 66.68 10.34 3.12
CA MET A 544 65.38 9.89 2.63
C MET A 544 65.29 8.38 2.76
N LYS A 545 64.22 7.89 3.38
CA LYS A 545 63.94 6.47 3.52
C LYS A 545 62.54 6.17 3.03
N ASP A 546 62.45 5.21 2.13
CA ASP A 546 61.17 4.68 1.69
C ASP A 546 60.60 3.74 2.77
N VAL A 547 59.39 4.06 3.23
CA VAL A 547 58.68 3.33 4.27
C VAL A 547 57.40 2.76 3.66
N GLU A 548 57.25 1.44 3.77
CA GLU A 548 56.01 0.76 3.40
C GLU A 548 54.91 1.14 4.39
N ILE A 549 53.76 1.53 3.86
CA ILE A 549 52.60 1.95 4.65
C ILE A 549 51.39 1.07 4.38
N GLU A 550 50.60 0.86 5.43
CA GLU A 550 49.27 0.27 5.32
C GLU A 550 48.26 1.40 5.11
N ALA A 551 47.80 1.58 3.88
CA ALA A 551 46.82 2.60 3.52
C ALA A 551 45.42 2.25 4.08
N GLY A 552 44.74 3.27 4.60
CA GLY A 552 43.38 3.23 5.13
C GLY A 552 42.39 3.93 4.22
N MET A 553 41.52 4.76 4.80
CA MET A 553 40.56 5.57 4.04
C MET A 553 41.27 6.59 3.14
N THR A 554 40.84 6.69 1.88
CA THR A 554 41.31 7.70 0.93
C THR A 554 40.27 8.81 0.79
N THR A 555 40.66 10.06 1.02
CA THR A 555 39.87 11.25 0.74
C THR A 555 40.22 11.82 -0.64
N LEU A 556 39.59 12.93 -1.04
CA LEU A 556 39.88 13.61 -2.30
C LEU A 556 41.34 14.09 -2.42
N ASP A 557 41.99 14.38 -1.30
CA ASP A 557 43.31 15.04 -1.25
C ASP A 557 44.36 14.26 -0.44
N SER A 558 43.95 13.29 0.37
CA SER A 558 44.80 12.61 1.34
C SER A 558 44.48 11.11 1.45
N VAL A 559 45.44 10.35 1.96
CA VAL A 559 45.31 8.93 2.28
C VAL A 559 45.62 8.75 3.76
N GLU A 560 44.73 8.07 4.47
CA GLU A 560 44.97 7.66 5.85
C GLU A 560 46.04 6.57 5.90
N VAL A 561 46.96 6.69 6.84
CA VAL A 561 48.01 5.69 7.10
C VAL A 561 47.71 5.00 8.43
N LYS A 562 47.39 3.70 8.37
CA LYS A 562 47.08 2.88 9.55
C LYS A 562 48.34 2.37 10.26
N LYS A 563 49.39 2.07 9.49
CA LYS A 563 50.70 1.63 10.00
C LYS A 563 51.81 2.11 9.07
N GLY A 564 52.99 2.33 9.65
CA GLY A 564 54.22 2.68 8.94
C GLY A 564 54.73 4.10 9.23
N LEU A 565 53.88 5.00 9.71
CA LEU A 565 54.25 6.38 10.06
C LEU A 565 53.89 6.71 11.51
N SER A 566 54.64 7.62 12.10
CA SER A 566 54.39 8.20 13.41
C SER A 566 54.03 9.68 13.29
N PRO A 567 53.26 10.23 14.27
CA PRO A 567 53.07 11.68 14.36
C PRO A 567 54.42 12.42 14.40
N GLY A 568 54.59 13.41 13.53
CA GLY A 568 55.82 14.21 13.42
C GLY A 568 56.79 13.79 12.33
N ASP A 569 56.55 12.69 11.62
CA ASP A 569 57.37 12.29 10.47
C ASP A 569 57.20 13.28 9.30
N ASP A 570 58.31 13.67 8.65
CA ASP A 570 58.30 14.54 7.47
C ASP A 570 58.25 13.72 6.18
N VAL A 571 57.11 13.71 5.49
CA VAL A 571 56.91 12.96 4.24
C VAL A 571 57.20 13.86 3.04
N VAL A 572 57.90 13.34 2.04
CA VAL A 572 58.20 14.04 0.78
C VAL A 572 56.99 14.02 -0.16
N LEU A 573 56.64 15.19 -0.72
CA LEU A 573 55.52 15.39 -1.65
C LEU A 573 55.88 15.16 -3.12
#